data_AF-A0A2V5P8F2-F1
#
_entry.id   AF-A0A2V5P8F2-F1
#
_cell.length_a   1.000
_cell.length_b   1.000
_cell.length_c   1.000
_cell.angle_alpha   90.00
_cell.angle_beta   90.00
_cell.angle_gamma   90.00
#
_symmetry.space_group_name_H-M   'P 1'
#
loop_
_entity.id
_entity.type
_entity.pdbx_description
1 polymer ?
#
loop_
_entity_poly.entity_id
_entity_poly.type
_entity_poly.pdbx_seq_one_letter_code
_entity_poly.pdbx_strand_id
1 'polypeptide(L)'
;MDSTYYVDLTAPAGRSLYPDVFKAVAQAYPDVLLIPENESMRYFAYSAPLNSYMHHRITSTPAGARMVYPKAFSVMMAPDGDEADDHAALLNAVRHGDILLFNCWYPSPGAEKIKKLYKEASR
;
A
#
# COMPACT_ATOMS: atom_id res chain seq x y z
N MET A 1 19.44 4.00 10.93
CA MET A 1 19.26 3.94 9.46
C MET A 1 18.52 2.65 9.25
N ASP A 2 17.19 2.70 9.29
CA ASP A 2 16.37 1.50 9.14
C ASP A 2 16.14 1.33 7.64
N SER A 3 16.82 0.35 7.05
CA SER A 3 16.67 0.02 5.64
C SER A 3 15.40 -0.82 5.47
N THR A 4 14.34 -0.20 4.95
CA THR A 4 13.17 -0.94 4.45
C THR A 4 13.57 -1.64 3.15
N TYR A 5 13.63 -2.96 3.17
CA TYR A 5 13.83 -3.75 1.96
C TYR A 5 12.47 -4.10 1.33
N TYR A 6 12.42 -4.15 0.00
CA TYR A 6 11.25 -4.45 -0.82
C TYR A 6 11.43 -5.83 -1.46
N VAL A 7 10.42 -6.68 -1.36
CA VAL A 7 10.37 -7.95 -2.10
C VAL A 7 9.02 -8.05 -2.81
N ASP A 8 9.07 -7.98 -4.13
CA ASP A 8 7.96 -8.31 -5.01
C ASP A 8 7.86 -9.83 -5.14
N LEU A 9 6.70 -10.40 -4.81
CA LEU A 9 6.49 -11.84 -4.80
C LEU A 9 5.25 -12.22 -5.60
N THR A 10 5.42 -12.46 -6.90
CA THR A 10 4.46 -13.21 -7.70
C THR A 10 4.86 -14.70 -7.66
N ALA A 11 3.95 -15.60 -7.27
CA ALA A 11 4.24 -17.04 -7.40
C ALA A 11 4.37 -17.40 -8.90
N PRO A 12 5.23 -18.38 -9.26
CA PRO A 12 5.27 -18.89 -10.62
C PRO A 12 3.85 -19.34 -11.04
N ALA A 13 3.38 -18.84 -12.19
CA ALA A 13 2.07 -19.13 -12.80
C ALA A 13 0.83 -18.43 -12.20
N GLY A 14 0.96 -17.21 -11.65
CA GLY A 14 -0.20 -16.35 -11.35
C GLY A 14 -1.08 -16.83 -10.19
N ARG A 15 -0.52 -17.66 -9.30
CA ARG A 15 -1.20 -18.12 -8.09
C ARG A 15 -0.83 -17.24 -6.91
N SER A 16 -1.80 -16.98 -6.04
CA SER A 16 -1.54 -16.35 -4.74
C SER A 16 -0.66 -17.26 -3.88
N LEU A 17 0.35 -16.69 -3.24
CA LEU A 17 1.14 -17.40 -2.22
C LEU A 17 0.27 -17.72 -1.00
N TYR A 18 0.62 -18.75 -0.23
CA TYR A 18 -0.09 -18.98 1.02
C TYR A 18 0.24 -17.87 2.04
N PRO A 19 -0.73 -17.39 2.84
CA PRO A 19 -0.47 -16.38 3.87
C PRO A 19 0.66 -16.73 4.84
N ASP A 20 0.89 -18.02 5.08
CA ASP A 20 1.94 -18.51 5.97
C ASP A 20 3.36 -18.24 5.43
N VAL A 21 3.52 -18.01 4.12
CA VAL A 21 4.78 -17.54 3.52
C VAL A 21 5.08 -16.12 4.00
N PHE A 22 4.12 -15.20 3.89
CA PHE A 22 4.29 -13.82 4.37
C PHE A 22 4.52 -13.78 5.88
N LYS A 23 3.82 -14.63 6.64
CA LYS A 23 4.06 -14.80 8.07
C LYS A 23 5.52 -15.19 8.35
N ALA A 24 6.03 -16.23 7.69
CA ALA A 24 7.39 -16.71 7.92
C ALA A 24 8.44 -15.65 7.57
N VAL A 25 8.26 -14.93 6.46
CA VAL A 25 9.17 -13.86 6.05
C VAL A 25 9.11 -12.67 7.00
N ALA A 26 7.92 -12.20 7.38
CA ALA A 26 7.75 -11.08 8.32
C ALA A 26 8.32 -11.41 9.71
N GLN A 27 8.27 -12.68 10.13
CA GLN A 27 8.88 -13.13 11.39
C GLN A 27 10.42 -13.19 11.31
N ALA A 28 10.97 -13.60 10.17
CA ALA A 28 12.42 -13.68 9.97
C ALA A 28 13.05 -12.30 9.71
N TYR A 29 12.29 -11.38 9.10
CA TYR A 29 12.76 -10.05 8.68
C TYR A 29 11.72 -8.98 9.02
N PRO A 30 11.58 -8.61 10.31
CA PRO A 30 10.55 -7.68 10.76
C PRO A 30 10.68 -6.26 10.19
N ASP A 31 11.87 -5.88 9.71
CA ASP A 31 12.16 -4.56 9.15
C ASP A 31 11.92 -4.47 7.62
N VAL A 32 11.37 -5.54 7.04
CA VAL A 32 11.10 -5.66 5.60
C VAL A 32 9.61 -5.48 5.34
N LEU A 33 9.27 -4.56 4.41
CA LEU A 33 7.89 -4.36 4.00
C LEU A 33 7.56 -5.33 2.85
N LEU A 34 6.56 -6.18 3.09
CA LEU A 34 6.05 -7.12 2.10
C LEU A 34 4.81 -6.53 1.42
N ILE A 35 4.83 -6.46 0.09
CA ILE A 35 3.77 -5.85 -0.74
C ILE A 35 3.31 -6.88 -1.78
N PRO A 36 2.44 -7.83 -1.41
CA PRO A 36 1.95 -8.80 -2.38
C PRO A 36 0.99 -8.16 -3.40
N GLU A 37 1.14 -8.50 -4.68
CA GLU A 37 0.25 -8.04 -5.77
C GLU A 37 -1.18 -8.57 -5.67
N ASN A 38 -1.34 -9.75 -5.08
CA ASN A 38 -2.64 -10.37 -4.82
C ASN A 38 -3.07 -10.08 -3.38
N GLU A 39 -4.37 -10.11 -3.11
CA GLU A 39 -4.91 -9.92 -1.77
C GLU A 39 -5.72 -11.12 -1.25
N SER A 40 -5.60 -11.35 0.05
CA SER A 40 -6.57 -12.09 0.85
C SER A 40 -6.65 -11.45 2.22
N MET A 41 -7.76 -11.62 2.95
CA MET A 41 -7.93 -11.00 4.27
C MET A 41 -6.76 -11.32 5.23
N ARG A 42 -6.20 -12.54 5.16
CA ARG A 42 -5.11 -12.98 6.05
C ARG A 42 -3.75 -12.35 5.69
N TYR A 43 -3.59 -11.75 4.51
CA TYR A 43 -2.35 -11.07 4.14
C TYR A 43 -2.11 -9.83 4.99
N PHE A 44 -3.18 -9.09 5.32
CA PHE A 44 -3.12 -7.88 6.15
C PHE A 44 -2.60 -8.11 7.58
N ALA A 45 -2.48 -9.37 8.01
CA ALA A 45 -1.85 -9.71 9.29
C ALA A 45 -0.32 -9.61 9.25
N TYR A 46 0.30 -9.73 8.06
CA TYR A 46 1.74 -9.94 7.90
C TYR A 46 2.37 -9.12 6.77
N SER A 47 1.59 -8.33 6.04
CA SER A 47 2.00 -7.61 4.83
C SER A 47 1.07 -6.44 4.53
N ALA A 48 1.42 -5.61 3.54
CA ALA A 48 0.60 -4.51 3.04
C ALA A 48 0.26 -4.75 1.56
N PRO A 49 -0.84 -5.45 1.25
CA PRO A 49 -1.22 -5.79 -0.12
C PRO A 49 -1.25 -4.58 -1.07
N LEU A 50 -0.76 -4.79 -2.28
CA LEU A 50 -0.84 -3.83 -3.36
C LEU A 50 -2.30 -3.72 -3.82
N ASN A 51 -2.78 -2.50 -3.87
CA ASN A 51 -4.08 -2.11 -4.39
C ASN A 51 -3.89 -1.08 -5.51
N SER A 52 -4.92 -0.88 -6.33
CA SER A 52 -4.84 0.08 -7.44
C SER A 52 -5.92 1.15 -7.34
N TYR A 53 -5.48 2.37 -7.02
CA TYR A 53 -6.33 3.56 -7.18
C TYR A 53 -6.55 3.85 -8.67
N MET A 54 -5.48 3.76 -9.48
CA MET A 54 -5.52 4.02 -10.92
C MET A 54 -6.53 3.16 -11.68
N HIS A 55 -6.56 1.85 -11.42
CA HIS A 55 -7.38 0.91 -12.21
C HIS A 55 -8.73 0.58 -11.57
N HIS A 56 -8.83 0.64 -10.23
CA HIS A 56 -10.00 0.17 -9.51
C HIS A 56 -10.61 1.22 -8.57
N ARG A 57 -10.05 2.44 -8.53
CA ARG A 57 -10.51 3.53 -7.65
C ARG A 57 -10.58 3.13 -6.18
N ILE A 58 -9.71 2.22 -5.75
CA ILE A 58 -9.55 1.88 -4.34
C ILE A 58 -8.83 3.03 -3.65
N THR A 59 -9.47 3.64 -2.65
CA THR A 59 -8.97 4.84 -1.98
C THR A 59 -8.44 4.60 -0.57
N SER A 60 -8.58 3.39 -0.02
CA SER A 60 -8.03 3.03 1.29
C SER A 60 -7.96 1.51 1.49
N THR A 61 -7.24 1.07 2.53
CA THR A 61 -7.35 -0.32 3.03
C THR A 61 -8.79 -0.68 3.35
N PRO A 62 -9.29 -1.85 2.91
CA PRO A 62 -10.66 -2.30 3.20
C PRO A 62 -11.00 -2.21 4.68
N ALA A 63 -12.16 -1.63 5.01
CA ALA A 63 -12.60 -1.46 6.40
C ALA A 63 -12.64 -2.79 7.17
N GLY A 64 -13.07 -3.88 6.52
CA GLY A 64 -13.07 -5.22 7.10
C GLY A 64 -11.67 -5.71 7.49
N ALA A 65 -10.64 -5.34 6.73
CA ALA A 65 -9.26 -5.67 7.08
C ALA A 65 -8.81 -4.91 8.34
N ARG A 66 -9.12 -3.61 8.45
CA ARG A 66 -8.84 -2.82 9.66
C ARG A 66 -9.65 -3.28 10.88
N MET A 67 -10.85 -3.81 10.70
CA MET A 67 -11.63 -4.38 11.79
C MET A 67 -10.97 -5.62 12.39
N VAL A 68 -10.39 -6.48 11.56
CA VAL A 68 -9.71 -7.72 12.02
C VAL A 68 -8.27 -7.44 12.44
N TYR A 69 -7.59 -6.56 11.72
CA TYR A 69 -6.20 -6.18 11.92
C TYR A 69 -6.11 -4.64 12.00
N PRO A 70 -6.25 -4.03 13.20
CA PRO A 70 -6.36 -2.58 13.36
C PRO A 70 -5.18 -1.75 12.83
N LYS A 71 -4.01 -2.38 12.64
CA LYS A 71 -2.81 -1.75 12.08
C LYS A 71 -2.62 -2.04 10.59
N ALA A 72 -3.59 -2.68 9.93
CA ALA A 72 -3.51 -2.97 8.51
C ALA A 72 -3.51 -1.69 7.67
N PHE A 73 -2.61 -1.68 6.69
CA PHE A 73 -2.51 -0.67 5.67
C PHE A 73 -2.24 -1.33 4.31
N SER A 74 -2.47 -0.59 3.24
CA SER A 74 -2.28 -1.02 1.85
C SER A 74 -1.27 -0.11 1.18
N VAL A 75 -0.60 -0.64 0.17
CA VAL A 75 0.14 0.17 -0.80
C VAL A 75 -0.78 0.39 -2.01
N MET A 76 -0.98 1.62 -2.44
CA MET A 76 -1.94 1.97 -3.49
C MET A 76 -1.23 2.59 -4.69
N MET A 77 -1.36 1.96 -5.86
CA MET A 77 -0.85 2.49 -7.13
C MET A 77 -1.62 3.75 -7.54
N ALA A 78 -0.96 4.90 -7.49
CA ALA A 78 -1.49 6.23 -7.80
C ALA A 78 -0.47 7.09 -8.59
N PRO A 79 -0.01 6.63 -9.78
CA PRO A 79 1.04 7.29 -10.56
C PRO A 79 0.67 8.71 -11.03
N ASP A 80 -0.62 8.97 -11.24
CA ASP A 80 -1.15 10.23 -11.76
C ASP A 80 -1.62 11.19 -10.66
N GLY A 81 -1.43 10.81 -9.39
CA GLY A 81 -1.96 11.54 -8.25
C GLY A 81 -3.44 11.25 -8.00
N ASP A 82 -4.01 12.00 -7.06
CA ASP A 82 -5.42 11.97 -6.72
C ASP A 82 -6.28 12.77 -7.71
N GLU A 83 -7.57 12.44 -7.73
CA GLU A 83 -8.62 13.29 -8.31
C GLU A 83 -9.30 14.10 -7.21
N ALA A 84 -9.86 15.25 -7.56
CA ALA A 84 -10.46 16.16 -6.60
C ALA A 84 -11.54 15.48 -5.72
N ASP A 85 -12.37 14.63 -6.32
CA ASP A 85 -13.45 13.91 -5.63
C ASP A 85 -12.94 12.87 -4.62
N ASP A 86 -11.75 12.31 -4.89
CA ASP A 86 -11.14 11.25 -4.08
C ASP A 86 -10.08 11.79 -3.09
N HIS A 87 -9.73 13.09 -3.17
CA HIS A 87 -8.66 13.71 -2.40
C HIS A 87 -8.81 13.48 -0.90
N ALA A 88 -9.99 13.76 -0.34
CA ALA A 88 -10.25 13.62 1.09
C ALA A 88 -10.14 12.16 1.55
N ALA A 89 -10.56 11.21 0.72
CA ALA A 89 -10.47 9.78 1.02
C ALA A 89 -9.00 9.31 1.05
N LEU A 90 -8.22 9.68 0.02
CA LEU A 90 -6.80 9.34 -0.07
C LEU A 90 -5.97 10.03 1.02
N LEU A 91 -6.28 11.29 1.34
CA LEU A 91 -5.66 12.02 2.45
C LEU A 91 -5.90 11.30 3.78
N ASN A 92 -7.14 10.89 4.05
CA ASN A 92 -7.46 10.11 5.24
C ASN A 92 -6.76 8.76 5.23
N ALA A 93 -6.69 8.07 4.09
CA ALA A 93 -5.99 6.81 3.94
C ALA A 93 -4.51 6.93 4.33
N VAL A 94 -3.81 7.95 3.82
CA VAL A 94 -2.41 8.25 4.16
C VAL A 94 -2.25 8.56 5.66
N ARG A 95 -3.17 9.34 6.24
CA ARG A 95 -3.16 9.60 7.70
C ARG A 95 -3.34 8.33 8.54
N HIS A 96 -4.03 7.32 8.01
CA HIS A 96 -4.20 6.01 8.65
C HIS A 96 -3.09 5.01 8.28
N GLY A 97 -2.04 5.44 7.59
CA GLY A 97 -0.85 4.63 7.29
C GLY A 97 -0.82 3.98 5.92
N ASP A 98 -1.83 4.17 5.06
CA ASP A 98 -1.76 3.70 3.67
C ASP A 98 -0.64 4.43 2.91
N ILE A 99 0.01 3.73 1.98
CA ILE A 99 1.14 4.26 1.21
C ILE A 99 0.69 4.44 -0.24
N LEU A 100 0.90 5.63 -0.83
CA LEU A 100 0.68 5.87 -2.25
C LEU A 100 1.97 5.58 -3.02
N LEU A 101 1.89 4.65 -3.98
CA LEU A 101 2.95 4.30 -4.90
C LEU A 101 2.82 5.14 -6.18
N PHE A 102 3.86 5.92 -6.50
CA PHE A 102 3.88 6.83 -7.64
C PHE A 102 5.28 6.93 -8.24
N ASN A 103 5.37 7.43 -9.48
CA ASN A 103 6.65 7.60 -10.16
C ASN A 103 7.46 8.75 -9.54
N CYS A 104 8.62 8.44 -8.96
CA CYS A 104 9.49 9.44 -8.33
C CYS A 104 10.77 9.77 -9.12
N TRP A 105 11.01 9.11 -10.27
CA TRP A 105 12.27 9.26 -11.01
C TRP A 105 12.32 10.48 -11.95
N TYR A 106 11.18 11.14 -12.21
CA TYR A 106 11.08 12.44 -12.89
C TYR A 106 10.02 13.32 -12.23
N PRO A 107 10.12 14.66 -12.36
CA PRO A 107 9.03 15.55 -12.02
C PRO A 107 7.81 15.28 -12.92
N SER A 108 6.65 15.03 -12.32
CA SER A 108 5.39 14.88 -13.04
C SER A 108 4.26 15.59 -12.27
N PRO A 109 3.18 16.02 -12.95
CA PRO A 109 2.01 16.58 -12.26
C PRO A 109 1.45 15.64 -11.19
N GLY A 110 1.41 14.33 -11.47
CA GLY A 110 0.97 13.31 -10.51
C GLY A 110 1.88 13.23 -9.27
N ALA A 111 3.20 13.22 -9.47
CA ALA A 111 4.14 13.23 -8.35
C ALA A 111 4.00 14.49 -7.48
N GLU A 112 3.76 15.65 -8.07
CA GLU A 112 3.54 16.90 -7.32
C GLU A 112 2.21 16.90 -6.53
N LYS A 113 1.15 16.32 -7.10
CA LYS A 113 -0.11 16.09 -6.38
C LYS A 113 0.11 15.21 -5.15
N ILE A 114 0.79 14.07 -5.31
CA ILE A 114 1.08 13.14 -4.20
C ILE A 114 1.95 13.83 -3.14
N LYS A 115 3.01 14.55 -3.51
CA LYS A 115 3.84 15.30 -2.57
C LYS A 115 3.03 16.33 -1.78
N LYS A 116 2.09 17.03 -2.43
CA LYS A 116 1.18 17.96 -1.74
C LYS A 116 0.28 17.23 -0.75
N LEU A 117 -0.31 16.11 -1.15
CA LEU A 117 -1.16 15.28 -0.29
C LEU A 117 -0.40 14.80 0.95
N TYR A 118 0.84 14.31 0.81
CA TYR A 118 1.67 13.93 1.97
C TYR A 118 2.04 15.13 2.87
N LYS A 119 2.32 16.31 2.30
CA LYS A 119 2.54 17.54 3.10
C LYS A 119 1.30 17.97 3.87
N GLU A 120 0.11 17.68 3.34
CA GLU A 120 -1.15 17.95 4.02
C GLU A 120 -1.44 16.92 5.10
N ALA A 121 -1.14 15.64 4.86
CA ALA A 121 -1.29 14.57 5.83
C ALA A 121 -0.42 14.74 7.07
N SER A 122 0.73 15.43 6.95
CA SER A 122 1.64 15.74 8.05
C SER A 122 1.24 16.95 8.91
N ARG A 123 0.11 17.59 8.60
CA ARG A 123 -0.49 18.67 9.41
C ARG A 123 -1.54 18.09 10.34
#